data_AF-A0A7S2AQ33-F1
#
_entry.id   AF-A0A7S2AQ33-F1
#
_cell.length_a   1.000
_cell.length_b   1.000
_cell.length_c   1.000
_cell.angle_alpha   90.00
_cell.angle_beta   90.00
_cell.angle_gamma   90.00
#
_symmetry.space_group_name_H-M   'P 1'
#
loop_
_entity.id
_entity.type
_entity.pdbx_description
1 polymer ?
#
loop_
_entity_poly.entity_id
_entity_poly.type
_entity_poly.pdbx_seq_one_letter_code
_entity_poly.pdbx_strand_id
1 'polypeptide(L)'
;MRSGSTLVEQIMSTHSEVYGAGEDSAFGAQLDNIYQEISKGIQTQTMQGFSEAVLRASHAVVNAMQEQVPEDRRSTVKRIVDKQLFNYKRIGLIKLMFPKAVILHTKRSFMDVVFSMWRYSFNDSGLAWSYNLREIFDVYVDYAKYMKHWHQAMPGEILDVVYEDMESNQDGMTT
;
A
#
# COMPACT_ATOMS: atom_id res chain seq x y z
N MET A 1 -4.38 -1.87 -8.05
CA MET A 1 -5.02 -2.71 -9.10
C MET A 1 -5.57 -3.97 -8.46
N ARG A 2 -6.54 -4.65 -9.09
CA ARG A 2 -7.13 -5.92 -8.60
C ARG A 2 -6.17 -7.10 -8.82
N SER A 3 -5.00 -7.03 -8.19
CA SER A 3 -3.94 -8.04 -8.30
C SER A 3 -3.89 -9.00 -7.10
N GLY A 4 -4.99 -9.09 -6.32
CA GLY A 4 -5.07 -10.00 -5.18
C GLY A 4 -4.54 -9.48 -3.85
N SER A 5 -4.24 -8.18 -3.74
CA SER A 5 -3.77 -7.56 -2.48
C SER A 5 -4.73 -7.76 -1.30
N THR A 6 -6.06 -7.77 -1.54
CA THR A 6 -7.05 -8.09 -0.51
C THR A 6 -6.90 -9.54 -0.01
N LEU A 7 -6.63 -10.51 -0.89
CA LEU A 7 -6.43 -11.90 -0.48
C LEU A 7 -5.16 -12.04 0.36
N VAL A 8 -4.07 -11.38 -0.03
CA VAL A 8 -2.82 -11.35 0.76
C VAL A 8 -3.07 -10.75 2.14
N GLU A 9 -3.75 -9.61 2.21
CA GLU A 9 -4.12 -8.98 3.48
C GLU A 9 -4.97 -9.91 4.34
N GLN A 10 -5.97 -10.59 3.76
CA GLN A 10 -6.81 -11.54 4.47
C GLN A 10 -6.00 -12.70 5.04
N ILE A 11 -5.11 -13.32 4.24
CA ILE A 11 -4.21 -14.39 4.69
C ILE A 11 -3.35 -13.89 5.85
N MET A 12 -2.72 -12.72 5.73
CA MET A 12 -1.89 -12.16 6.80
C MET A 12 -2.69 -11.87 8.07
N SER A 13 -3.91 -11.36 7.92
CA SER A 13 -4.79 -10.97 9.03
C SER A 13 -5.38 -12.16 9.80
N THR A 14 -5.20 -13.41 9.31
CA THR A 14 -5.51 -14.61 10.10
C THR A 14 -4.57 -14.80 11.29
N HIS A 15 -3.36 -14.22 11.23
CA HIS A 15 -2.41 -14.29 12.33
C HIS A 15 -2.79 -13.31 13.44
N SER A 16 -2.84 -13.79 14.69
CA SER A 16 -3.31 -13.01 15.85
C SER A 16 -2.55 -11.69 16.06
N GLU A 17 -1.24 -11.69 15.77
CA GLU A 17 -0.35 -10.53 15.89
C GLU A 17 -0.42 -9.54 14.71
N VAL A 18 -1.26 -9.79 13.71
CA VAL A 18 -1.38 -8.94 12.51
C VAL A 18 -2.79 -8.33 12.44
N TYR A 19 -2.84 -7.05 12.09
CA TYR A 19 -4.08 -6.33 11.83
C TYR A 19 -4.09 -5.78 10.39
N GLY A 20 -5.08 -6.19 9.58
CA GLY A 20 -5.31 -5.61 8.25
C GLY A 20 -6.15 -4.35 8.34
N ALA A 21 -5.60 -3.21 7.91
CA ALA A 21 -6.25 -1.91 7.99
C ALA A 21 -7.16 -1.59 6.79
N GLY A 22 -7.15 -2.41 5.73
CA GLY A 22 -7.98 -2.20 4.55
C GLY A 22 -7.55 -1.01 3.69
N GLU A 23 -8.48 -0.53 2.85
CA GLU A 23 -8.24 0.58 1.90
C GLU A 23 -8.36 1.97 2.53
N ASP A 24 -9.08 2.09 3.65
CA ASP A 24 -9.25 3.32 4.43
C ASP A 24 -8.18 3.44 5.52
N SER A 25 -6.93 3.21 5.14
CA SER A 25 -5.83 3.21 6.09
C SER A 25 -5.53 4.61 6.62
N ALA A 26 -5.06 4.67 7.87
CA ALA A 26 -4.66 5.93 8.49
C ALA A 26 -3.54 6.65 7.70
N PHE A 27 -2.68 5.93 6.97
CA PHE A 27 -1.68 6.57 6.11
C PHE A 27 -2.32 7.41 5.01
N GLY A 28 -3.31 6.84 4.31
CA GLY A 28 -4.04 7.53 3.25
C GLY A 28 -4.75 8.79 3.77
N ALA A 29 -5.42 8.66 4.91
CA ALA A 29 -6.13 9.77 5.55
C ALA A 29 -5.21 10.91 6.04
N GLN A 30 -3.94 10.61 6.33
CA GLN A 30 -2.97 11.57 6.86
C GLN A 30 -2.12 12.24 5.77
N LEU A 31 -2.29 11.91 4.48
CA LEU A 31 -1.40 12.38 3.42
C LEU A 31 -1.24 13.91 3.37
N ASP A 32 -2.33 14.67 3.49
CA ASP A 32 -2.27 16.13 3.47
C ASP A 32 -1.47 16.68 4.67
N ASN A 33 -1.67 16.10 5.86
CA ASN A 33 -0.91 16.47 7.05
C ASN A 33 0.57 16.12 6.92
N ILE A 34 0.88 14.95 6.34
CA ILE A 34 2.26 14.52 6.07
C ILE A 34 2.96 15.53 5.15
N TYR A 35 2.32 15.88 4.03
CA TYR A 35 2.91 16.83 3.08
C TYR A 35 3.07 18.22 3.66
N GLN A 36 2.09 18.70 4.42
CA GLN A 36 2.20 19.99 5.12
C GLN A 36 3.35 19.98 6.12
N GLU A 37 3.50 18.93 6.91
CA GLU A 37 4.54 18.85 7.93
C GLU A 37 5.93 18.76 7.31
N ILE A 38 6.13 17.90 6.31
CA ILE A 38 7.39 17.80 5.57
C ILE A 38 7.72 19.13 4.88
N SER A 39 6.74 19.82 4.30
CA SER A 39 6.94 21.13 3.68
C SER A 39 7.47 22.17 4.68
N LYS A 40 6.91 22.23 5.90
CA LYS A 40 7.44 23.08 6.98
C LYS A 40 8.89 22.72 7.32
N GLY A 41 9.21 21.43 7.38
CA GLY A 41 10.57 20.95 7.60
C GLY A 41 11.54 21.42 6.52
N ILE A 42 11.15 21.32 5.24
CA ILE A 42 11.95 21.80 4.10
C ILE A 42 12.18 23.31 4.18
N GLN A 43 11.16 24.09 4.57
CA GLN A 43 11.25 25.55 4.70
C GLN A 43 12.28 26.00 5.75
N THR A 44 12.65 25.15 6.70
CA THR A 44 13.74 25.46 7.65
C THR A 44 15.11 25.54 6.98
N GLN A 45 15.27 24.94 5.78
CA GLN A 45 16.54 24.83 5.05
C GLN A 45 17.65 24.14 5.86
N THR A 46 17.29 23.29 6.83
CA THR A 46 18.23 22.50 7.63
C THR A 46 17.90 21.02 7.53
N MET A 47 18.94 20.17 7.59
CA MET A 47 18.75 18.72 7.67
C MET A 47 18.00 18.32 8.95
N GLN A 48 18.26 19.02 10.06
CA GLN A 48 17.57 18.79 11.33
C GLN A 48 16.08 19.07 11.22
N GLY A 49 15.68 20.24 10.72
CA GLY A 49 14.26 20.58 10.59
C GLY A 49 13.50 19.66 9.65
N PHE A 50 14.13 19.20 8.56
CA PHE A 50 13.56 18.17 7.69
C PHE A 50 13.39 16.83 8.42
N SER A 51 14.43 16.36 9.12
CA SER A 51 14.39 15.07 9.84
C SER A 51 13.35 15.08 10.96
N GLU A 52 13.25 16.16 11.72
CA GLU A 52 12.24 16.32 12.77
C GLU A 52 10.81 16.35 12.21
N ALA A 53 10.60 17.01 11.06
CA ALA A 53 9.30 17.01 10.40
C ALA A 53 8.88 15.62 9.92
N VAL A 54 9.80 14.86 9.32
CA VAL A 54 9.56 13.46 8.92
C VAL A 54 9.23 12.62 10.14
N LEU A 55 9.95 12.77 11.26
CA LEU A 55 9.68 12.04 12.51
C LEU A 55 8.29 12.38 13.09
N ARG A 56 7.93 13.67 13.14
CA ARG A 56 6.60 14.09 13.61
C ARG A 56 5.48 13.52 12.76
N ALA A 57 5.60 13.61 11.43
CA ALA A 57 4.63 13.02 10.50
C ALA A 57 4.54 11.50 10.68
N SER A 58 5.69 10.81 10.86
CA SER A 58 5.74 9.37 11.05
C SER A 58 5.04 8.94 12.36
N HIS A 59 5.28 9.65 13.46
CA HIS A 59 4.60 9.39 14.73
C HIS A 59 3.09 9.62 14.64
N ALA A 60 2.65 10.69 13.98
CA ALA A 60 1.23 10.97 13.81
C ALA A 60 0.52 9.84 13.04
N VAL A 61 1.13 9.32 11.98
CA VAL A 61 0.58 8.18 11.22
C VAL A 61 0.56 6.90 12.06
N VAL A 62 1.64 6.60 12.80
CA VAL A 62 1.68 5.39 13.65
C VAL A 62 0.59 5.44 14.72
N ASN A 63 0.41 6.59 15.37
CA ASN A 63 -0.64 6.76 16.37
C ASN A 63 -2.02 6.55 15.74
N ALA A 64 -2.28 7.16 14.58
CA ALA A 64 -3.54 6.98 13.88
C ALA A 64 -3.77 5.51 13.44
N MET A 65 -2.72 4.80 13.00
CA MET A 65 -2.83 3.36 12.69
C MET A 65 -3.15 2.52 13.94
N GLN A 66 -2.53 2.84 15.08
CA GLN A 66 -2.80 2.14 16.35
C GLN A 66 -4.23 2.39 16.84
N GLU A 67 -4.76 3.59 16.64
CA GLU A 67 -6.15 3.92 16.95
C GLU A 67 -7.16 3.10 16.14
N GLN A 68 -6.79 2.69 14.91
CA GLN A 68 -7.61 1.79 14.09
C GLN A 68 -7.65 0.36 14.62
N VAL A 69 -6.73 -0.05 15.50
CA VAL A 69 -6.70 -1.40 16.08
C VAL A 69 -7.75 -1.51 17.19
N PRO A 70 -8.64 -2.52 17.17
CA PRO A 70 -9.61 -2.79 18.24
C PRO A 70 -8.94 -2.88 19.61
N GLU A 71 -9.54 -2.27 20.63
CA GLU A 71 -8.96 -2.14 21.97
C GLU A 71 -8.50 -3.48 22.56
N ASP A 72 -9.33 -4.51 22.42
CA ASP A 72 -9.09 -5.88 22.88
C ASP A 72 -7.91 -6.56 22.18
N ARG A 73 -7.50 -6.05 21.01
CA ARG A 73 -6.38 -6.58 20.22
C ARG A 73 -5.09 -5.79 20.36
N ARG A 74 -5.10 -4.58 20.93
CA ARG A 74 -3.94 -3.66 20.97
C ARG A 74 -2.70 -4.27 21.64
N SER A 75 -2.88 -5.11 22.65
CA SER A 75 -1.78 -5.79 23.35
C SER A 75 -1.15 -6.94 22.55
N THR A 76 -1.86 -7.46 21.55
CA THR A 76 -1.44 -8.63 20.76
C THR A 76 -0.91 -8.25 19.39
N VAL A 77 -1.47 -7.21 18.76
CA VAL A 77 -1.08 -6.77 17.43
C VAL A 77 0.34 -6.18 17.44
N LYS A 78 1.22 -6.76 16.63
CA LYS A 78 2.62 -6.32 16.45
C LYS A 78 2.89 -5.75 15.07
N ARG A 79 1.99 -5.96 14.11
CA ARG A 79 2.12 -5.51 12.71
C ARG A 79 0.76 -5.05 12.20
N ILE A 80 0.76 -3.93 11.48
CA ILE A 80 -0.40 -3.41 10.78
C ILE A 80 -0.10 -3.49 9.28
N VAL A 81 -1.03 -4.08 8.53
CA VAL A 81 -0.96 -4.15 7.07
C VAL A 81 -1.80 -3.01 6.51
N ASP A 82 -1.14 -2.10 5.81
CA ASP A 82 -1.78 -1.01 5.07
C ASP A 82 -1.92 -1.43 3.61
N LYS A 83 -3.18 -1.53 3.14
CA LYS A 83 -3.48 -2.00 1.80
C LYS A 83 -4.29 -0.94 1.05
N GLN A 84 -3.60 0.03 0.45
CA GLN A 84 -4.24 1.06 -0.39
C GLN A 84 -3.71 1.00 -1.84
N LEU A 85 -4.62 1.04 -2.82
CA LEU A 85 -4.35 0.77 -4.24
C LEU A 85 -3.26 1.65 -4.89
N PHE A 86 -3.05 2.87 -4.38
CA PHE A 86 -2.12 3.86 -4.92
C PHE A 86 -0.80 3.96 -4.14
N ASN A 87 -0.53 3.06 -3.18
CA ASN A 87 0.70 3.10 -2.37
C ASN A 87 1.95 2.88 -3.22
N TYR A 88 1.82 2.24 -4.38
CA TYR A 88 2.92 2.11 -5.35
C TYR A 88 3.49 3.47 -5.81
N LYS A 89 2.70 4.55 -5.78
CA LYS A 89 3.19 5.90 -6.10
C LYS A 89 4.02 6.51 -4.96
N ARG A 90 3.89 5.97 -3.75
CA ARG A 90 4.37 6.56 -2.49
C ARG A 90 5.42 5.70 -1.78
N ILE A 91 5.95 4.66 -2.43
CA ILE A 91 6.92 3.74 -1.81
C ILE A 91 8.13 4.50 -1.24
N GLY A 92 8.67 5.49 -1.97
CA GLY A 92 9.76 6.32 -1.47
C GLY A 92 9.41 7.09 -0.18
N LEU A 93 8.21 7.66 -0.10
CA LEU A 93 7.73 8.34 1.11
C LEU A 93 7.53 7.35 2.27
N ILE A 94 6.94 6.18 1.99
CA ILE A 94 6.73 5.13 2.98
C ILE A 94 8.08 4.67 3.55
N LYS A 95 9.10 4.44 2.71
CA LYS A 95 10.43 4.02 3.17
C LYS A 95 11.20 5.13 3.89
N LEU A 96 10.96 6.39 3.53
CA LEU A 96 11.50 7.54 4.26
C LEU A 96 10.93 7.62 5.69
N MET A 97 9.62 7.48 5.84
CA MET A 97 8.93 7.59 7.13
C MET A 97 9.06 6.33 7.99
N PHE A 98 9.06 5.17 7.33
CA PHE A 98 9.10 3.85 7.96
C PHE A 98 10.19 3.00 7.32
N PRO A 99 11.47 3.21 7.67
CA PRO A 99 12.59 2.50 7.05
C PRO A 99 12.49 0.97 7.16
N LYS A 100 11.82 0.47 8.21
CA LYS A 100 11.59 -0.96 8.45
C LYS A 100 10.29 -1.51 7.84
N ALA A 101 9.51 -0.69 7.13
CA ALA A 101 8.31 -1.17 6.45
C ALA A 101 8.69 -2.17 5.36
N VAL A 102 7.98 -3.30 5.36
CA VAL A 102 8.06 -4.32 4.31
C VAL A 102 7.06 -3.94 3.23
N ILE A 103 7.54 -3.85 1.99
CA ILE A 103 6.68 -3.54 0.84
C ILE A 103 6.35 -4.84 0.13
N LEU A 104 5.09 -5.27 0.25
CA LEU A 104 4.54 -6.39 -0.51
C LEU A 104 3.89 -5.87 -1.78
N HIS A 105 4.31 -6.39 -2.92
CA HIS A 105 3.83 -6.01 -4.23
C HIS A 105 3.13 -7.19 -4.91
N THR A 106 1.80 -7.17 -4.90
CA THR A 106 1.02 -8.24 -5.53
C THR A 106 0.93 -8.06 -7.04
N LYS A 107 1.36 -9.07 -7.79
CA LYS A 107 1.38 -9.11 -9.25
C LYS A 107 0.35 -10.12 -9.74
N ARG A 108 -0.33 -9.75 -10.81
CA ARG A 108 -1.26 -10.61 -11.54
C ARG A 108 -1.10 -10.33 -13.03
N SER A 109 -1.42 -11.30 -13.88
CA SER A 109 -1.39 -11.14 -15.32
C SER A 109 -2.14 -9.87 -15.75
N PHE A 110 -1.56 -9.13 -16.72
CA PHE A 110 -2.14 -7.89 -17.22
C PHE A 110 -3.57 -8.09 -17.73
N MET A 111 -3.80 -9.20 -18.46
CA MET A 111 -5.10 -9.52 -19.03
C MET A 111 -6.16 -9.75 -17.94
N ASP A 112 -5.80 -10.40 -16.83
CA ASP A 112 -6.74 -10.63 -15.72
C ASP A 112 -7.01 -9.35 -14.92
N VAL A 113 -6.02 -8.47 -14.80
CA VAL A 113 -6.20 -7.15 -14.17
C VAL A 113 -7.16 -6.29 -15.00
N VAL A 114 -6.96 -6.22 -16.33
CA VAL A 114 -7.85 -5.50 -17.23
C VAL A 114 -9.25 -6.11 -17.22
N PHE A 115 -9.37 -7.44 -17.32
CA PHE A 115 -10.67 -8.12 -17.31
C PHE A 115 -11.41 -7.91 -15.98
N SER A 116 -10.70 -8.00 -14.85
CA SER A 116 -11.29 -7.75 -13.53
C SER A 116 -11.74 -6.30 -13.36
N MET A 117 -11.04 -5.34 -13.93
CA MET A 117 -11.38 -3.92 -13.83
C MET A 117 -12.50 -3.54 -14.79
N TRP A 118 -12.51 -4.10 -16.00
CA TRP A 118 -13.59 -3.92 -16.97
C TRP A 118 -14.91 -4.56 -16.52
N ARG A 119 -14.86 -5.73 -15.86
CA ARG A 119 -16.05 -6.47 -15.43
C ARG A 119 -16.69 -5.96 -14.14
N TYR A 120 -15.92 -5.32 -13.27
CA TYR A 120 -16.42 -4.79 -12.00
C TYR A 120 -16.78 -3.30 -12.18
N SER A 121 -18.06 -3.02 -12.46
CA SER A 121 -18.58 -1.64 -12.45
C SER A 121 -18.41 -1.06 -11.05
N PHE A 122 -17.41 -0.20 -10.87
CA PHE A 122 -17.32 0.62 -9.67
C PHE A 122 -18.38 1.72 -9.80
N ASN A 123 -19.40 1.70 -8.94
CA ASN A 123 -20.37 2.79 -8.79
C ASN A 123 -19.77 4.01 -8.04
N ASP A 124 -18.43 4.10 -7.97
CA ASP A 124 -17.71 5.12 -7.25
C ASP A 124 -17.12 6.15 -8.22
N SER A 125 -17.38 7.43 -7.93
CA SER A 125 -17.15 8.57 -8.83
C SER A 125 -15.67 8.82 -9.18
N GLY A 126 -14.73 8.24 -8.43
CA GLY A 126 -13.28 8.34 -8.66
C GLY A 126 -12.69 7.32 -9.65
N LEU A 127 -13.50 6.38 -10.19
CA LEU A 127 -13.05 5.26 -11.02
C LEU A 127 -13.66 5.25 -12.43
N ALA A 128 -14.14 6.40 -12.92
CA ALA A 128 -14.74 6.52 -14.26
C ALA A 128 -13.84 6.04 -15.42
N TRP A 129 -12.53 6.01 -15.21
CA TRP A 129 -11.54 5.50 -16.17
C TRP A 129 -11.58 3.98 -16.37
N SER A 130 -12.18 3.23 -15.44
CA SER A 130 -12.33 1.77 -15.53
C SER A 130 -13.30 1.29 -16.64
N TYR A 131 -13.98 2.22 -17.31
CA TYR A 131 -14.89 1.95 -18.43
C TYR A 131 -14.24 2.08 -19.82
N ASN A 132 -13.01 2.62 -19.90
CA ASN A 132 -12.28 2.80 -21.14
C ASN A 132 -10.99 1.97 -21.14
N LEU A 133 -10.91 0.98 -22.02
CA LEU A 133 -9.73 0.11 -22.13
C LEU A 133 -8.43 0.88 -22.37
N ARG A 134 -8.48 2.03 -23.04
CA ARG A 134 -7.32 2.90 -23.25
C ARG A 134 -6.86 3.52 -21.93
N GLU A 135 -7.78 4.02 -21.12
CA GLU A 135 -7.44 4.64 -19.84
C GLU A 135 -6.95 3.60 -18.82
N ILE A 136 -7.51 2.38 -18.83
CA ILE A 136 -6.97 1.26 -18.05
C ILE A 136 -5.53 0.96 -18.46
N PHE A 137 -5.25 0.93 -19.77
CA PHE A 137 -3.90 0.70 -20.29
C PHE A 137 -2.93 1.80 -19.84
N ASP A 138 -3.33 3.07 -19.94
CA ASP A 138 -2.50 4.20 -19.52
C ASP A 138 -2.16 4.14 -18.02
N VAL A 139 -3.16 3.84 -17.18
CA VAL A 139 -2.96 3.65 -15.73
C VAL A 139 -2.02 2.48 -15.44
N TYR A 140 -2.14 1.37 -16.18
CA TYR A 140 -1.26 0.21 -16.02
C TYR A 140 0.19 0.55 -16.43
N VAL A 141 0.37 1.22 -17.56
CA VAL A 141 1.69 1.64 -18.04
C VAL A 141 2.38 2.54 -17.02
N ASP A 142 1.65 3.49 -16.44
CA ASP A 142 2.22 4.36 -15.41
C ASP A 142 2.56 3.59 -14.14
N TYR A 143 1.69 2.70 -13.67
CA TYR A 143 2.04 1.80 -12.57
C TYR A 143 3.30 0.98 -12.86
N ALA A 144 3.43 0.43 -14.07
CA ALA A 144 4.58 -0.40 -14.43
C ALA A 144 5.87 0.42 -14.42
N LYS A 145 5.82 1.69 -14.83
CA LYS A 145 6.94 2.63 -14.70
C LYS A 145 7.30 2.88 -13.23
N TYR A 146 6.32 3.13 -12.37
CA TYR A 146 6.55 3.30 -10.93
C TYR A 146 7.22 2.08 -10.32
N MET A 147 6.68 0.88 -10.55
CA MET A 147 7.25 -0.33 -9.97
C MET A 147 8.65 -0.60 -10.50
N LYS A 148 8.88 -0.43 -11.81
CA LYS A 148 10.23 -0.53 -12.39
C LYS A 148 11.20 0.44 -11.72
N HIS A 149 10.80 1.70 -11.56
CA HIS A 149 11.61 2.71 -10.88
C HIS A 149 11.96 2.28 -9.45
N TRP A 150 10.99 1.82 -8.67
CA TRP A 150 11.24 1.48 -7.27
C TRP A 150 12.08 0.21 -7.09
N HIS A 151 11.90 -0.82 -7.93
CA HIS A 151 12.80 -1.98 -7.92
C HIS A 151 14.25 -1.60 -8.25
N GLN A 152 14.46 -0.60 -9.12
CA GLN A 152 15.80 -0.10 -9.44
C GLN A 152 16.38 0.78 -8.33
N ALA A 153 15.57 1.66 -7.73
CA ALA A 153 15.99 2.60 -6.71
C ALA A 153 16.23 1.93 -5.35
N MET A 154 15.53 0.84 -5.05
CA MET A 154 15.59 0.13 -3.76
C MET A 154 15.65 -1.39 -3.98
N PRO A 155 16.77 -1.93 -4.51
CA PRO A 155 16.89 -3.36 -4.78
C PRO A 155 16.72 -4.20 -3.51
N GLY A 156 15.84 -5.21 -3.55
CA GLY A 156 15.58 -6.11 -2.44
C GLY A 156 14.58 -5.61 -1.38
N GLU A 157 14.12 -4.36 -1.47
CA GLU A 157 13.18 -3.78 -0.50
C GLU A 157 11.70 -4.05 -0.82
N ILE A 158 11.40 -4.53 -2.03
CA ILE A 158 10.06 -4.82 -2.53
C ILE A 158 9.96 -6.32 -2.81
N LEU A 159 9.07 -7.00 -2.10
CA LEU A 159 8.80 -8.41 -2.31
C LEU A 159 7.62 -8.57 -3.28
N ASP A 160 7.91 -9.11 -4.46
CA ASP A 160 6.91 -9.47 -5.46
C ASP A 160 6.18 -10.75 -5.04
N VAL A 161 4.87 -10.68 -4.90
CA VAL A 161 3.99 -11.81 -4.63
C VAL A 161 3.14 -12.06 -5.86
N VAL A 162 3.37 -13.16 -6.56
CA VAL A 162 2.64 -13.52 -7.79
C VAL A 162 1.34 -14.20 -7.38
N TYR A 163 0.22 -13.67 -7.86
CA TYR A 163 -1.12 -14.11 -7.49
C TYR A 163 -1.40 -15.55 -7.91
N GLU A 164 -0.98 -15.90 -9.12
CA GLU A 164 -1.15 -17.23 -9.72
C GLU A 164 -0.41 -18.32 -8.91
N ASP A 165 0.71 -17.97 -8.28
CA ASP A 165 1.46 -18.86 -7.40
C ASP A 165 0.76 -19.06 -6.04
N MET A 166 -0.11 -18.13 -5.63
CA MET A 166 -0.88 -18.26 -4.39
C MET A 166 -2.14 -19.12 -4.57
N GLU A 167 -2.85 -18.98 -5.70
CA GLU A 167 -4.02 -19.82 -5.99
C GLU A 167 -3.64 -21.30 -6.12
N SER A 168 -2.58 -21.59 -6.87
CA SER A 168 -2.10 -22.96 -7.08
C SER A 168 -1.64 -23.67 -5.80
N ASN A 169 -1.21 -22.90 -4.78
CA ASN A 169 -0.71 -23.45 -3.52
C ASN A 169 -1.81 -23.59 -2.44
N GLN A 170 -2.97 -22.95 -2.62
CA GLN A 170 -4.13 -23.16 -1.74
C GLN A 170 -4.79 -24.53 -1.98
N ASP A 171 -4.83 -25.00 -3.22
CA ASP A 171 -5.37 -26.32 -3.57
C ASP A 171 -4.53 -27.49 -2.98
N GLY A 172 -3.27 -27.23 -2.62
CA GLY A 172 -2.37 -28.20 -1.99
C GLY A 172 -2.43 -28.28 -0.46
N MET A 173 -3.19 -27.40 0.22
CA MET A 173 -3.28 -27.34 1.69
C MET A 173 -4.58 -27.91 2.27
N THR A 174 -5.43 -28.51 1.44
CA THR A 174 -6.57 -29.35 1.86
C THR A 174 -6.17 -30.83 1.89
N THR A 175 -5.44 -31.25 2.92
CA THR A 175 -5.38 -32.66 3.40
C THR A 175 -5.17 -32.68 4.90
#